data_AF-I1A4C5-F1
#
_entry.id   AF-I1A4C5-F1
#
_cell.length_a   1.000
_cell.length_b   1.000
_cell.length_c   1.000
_cell.angle_alpha   90.00
_cell.angle_beta   90.00
_cell.angle_gamma   90.00
#
_symmetry.space_group_name_H-M   'P 1'
#
loop_
_entity.id
_entity.type
_entity.pdbx_description
1 polymer ?
#
loop_
_entity_poly.entity_id
_entity_poly.type
_entity_poly.pdbx_seq_one_letter_code
_entity_poly.pdbx_strand_id
1 'polypeptide(L)'
;MKFIKKILPLASLSIFPVLTIACGRDVNTTEKIEQDKLFASSNAKDVIELMWLDETLKNVYKISEKSNIENQAFKNEAYQVYKTFVKNELHKDSKYLSKQIADLLSKGALKSDEFKKLQSLLNSYLPEISLEQFMILYLNKESNVHLITNKNLLVHKYLTISNEDEIKKVYSSKYDSRKNDYVLDNFILIDYLINKKITQTWLYESSSDNDVFTSSFKTINNISDYNEISLKHFDSSKVANSDVLFSNREFETTLGGYKGLETTSLSFDYSLATLKELTADSVVSGFYDFSKNNLVKVDSNTKTLANSISISPEGKKVKISYLNRIVPIGKEFTIDNPDASQREKTPKINVKKLTIEGTYFANDLVKLSTSLYSFDQSLYNSAVDAFVALDNKIKLELKDENLKKAIEGLKYAE
;
A
#
# COMPACT_ATOMS: atom_id res chain seq x y z
N MET A 1 -11.27 -20.60 18.46
CA MET A 1 -9.85 -20.94 18.68
C MET A 1 -9.31 -21.74 17.50
N LYS A 2 -8.72 -21.08 16.50
CA LYS A 2 -7.90 -21.77 15.49
C LYS A 2 -6.44 -21.63 15.91
N PHE A 3 -6.01 -22.41 16.90
CA PHE A 3 -4.59 -22.48 17.24
C PHE A 3 -3.90 -23.39 16.23
N ILE A 4 -3.04 -22.81 15.39
CA ILE A 4 -2.13 -23.60 14.56
C ILE A 4 -1.00 -24.07 15.47
N LYS A 5 -1.17 -25.24 16.08
CA LYS A 5 -0.10 -25.92 16.80
C LYS A 5 0.87 -26.49 15.76
N LYS A 6 2.02 -25.85 15.60
CA LYS A 6 3.18 -26.47 14.94
C LYS A 6 4.24 -26.74 15.99
N ILE A 7 4.39 -28.02 16.31
CA ILE A 7 5.73 -28.57 16.55
C ILE A 7 6.45 -28.34 15.23
N LEU A 8 7.58 -27.63 15.15
CA LEU A 8 8.38 -27.61 13.92
C LEU A 8 8.69 -29.07 13.55
N PRO A 9 8.07 -29.69 12.52
CA PRO A 9 8.69 -30.85 11.93
C PRO A 9 9.74 -30.26 11.01
N LEU A 10 11.01 -30.40 11.41
CA LEU A 10 12.13 -30.19 10.50
C LEU A 10 11.76 -30.77 9.14
N ALA A 11 12.05 -30.01 8.08
CA ALA A 11 11.73 -30.33 6.71
C ALA A 11 11.85 -31.83 6.43
N SER A 12 10.73 -32.49 6.18
CA SER A 12 10.72 -33.81 5.56
C SER A 12 11.14 -33.66 4.09
N LEU A 13 12.44 -33.58 3.87
CA LEU A 13 13.07 -34.06 2.65
C LEU A 13 13.62 -35.45 2.96
N SER A 14 13.04 -36.44 2.31
CA SER A 14 13.56 -37.81 2.15
C SER A 14 13.35 -38.78 3.32
N ILE A 15 12.47 -39.75 3.06
CA ILE A 15 12.30 -41.01 3.80
C ILE A 15 13.62 -41.80 3.74
N PHE A 16 14.24 -42.09 4.89
CA PHE A 16 15.12 -43.26 5.08
C PHE A 16 15.03 -43.75 6.54
N PRO A 17 15.20 -45.06 6.79
CA PRO A 17 14.76 -45.71 8.02
C PRO A 17 15.71 -45.42 9.18
N VAL A 18 15.14 -45.03 10.32
CA VAL A 18 15.89 -44.83 11.56
C VAL A 18 16.01 -46.16 12.29
N LEU A 19 17.22 -46.73 12.29
CA LEU A 19 17.66 -47.60 13.36
C LEU A 19 17.82 -46.73 14.62
N THR A 20 17.00 -47.02 15.62
CA THR A 20 17.08 -46.43 16.96
C THR A 20 18.33 -46.93 17.67
N ILE A 21 19.25 -46.02 18.01
CA ILE A 21 20.16 -46.23 19.14
C ILE A 21 20.17 -44.94 19.97
N ALA A 22 19.66 -45.08 21.20
CA ALA A 22 19.75 -44.10 22.25
C ALA A 22 21.19 -44.05 22.79
N CYS A 23 21.81 -42.87 22.81
CA CYS A 23 22.81 -42.42 23.78
C CYS A 23 23.14 -40.95 23.51
N GLY A 24 23.27 -40.16 24.58
CA GLY A 24 23.41 -38.71 24.55
C GLY A 24 24.70 -38.22 23.87
N ARG A 25 24.59 -37.94 22.56
CA ARG A 25 25.44 -36.98 21.87
C ARG A 25 24.56 -35.85 21.38
N ASP A 26 24.96 -34.62 21.70
CA ASP A 26 24.43 -33.42 21.06
C ASP A 26 24.87 -33.49 19.59
N VAL A 27 24.04 -34.09 18.74
CA VAL A 27 24.32 -34.18 17.30
C VAL A 27 23.93 -32.84 16.71
N ASN A 28 24.94 -32.01 16.43
CA ASN A 28 24.78 -30.88 15.52
C ASN A 28 24.57 -31.43 14.11
N THR A 29 23.32 -31.75 13.78
CA THR A 29 22.95 -32.10 12.41
C THR A 29 23.12 -30.88 11.53
N THR A 30 23.28 -31.08 10.22
CA THR A 30 23.38 -29.97 9.25
C THR A 30 22.16 -29.04 9.36
N GLU A 31 20.98 -29.61 9.63
CA GLU A 31 19.74 -28.88 9.81
C GLU A 31 19.75 -28.03 11.10
N LYS A 32 20.33 -28.54 12.19
CA LYS A 32 20.54 -27.77 13.43
C LYS A 32 21.56 -26.64 13.21
N ILE A 33 22.63 -26.88 12.45
CA ILE A 33 23.63 -25.85 12.11
C ILE A 33 23.02 -24.77 11.19
N GLU A 34 22.18 -25.14 10.23
CA GLU A 34 21.45 -24.19 9.37
C GLU A 34 20.42 -23.39 10.17
N GLN A 35 19.70 -24.05 11.08
CA GLN A 35 18.77 -23.41 12.01
C GLN A 35 19.50 -22.43 12.94
N ASP A 36 20.59 -22.87 13.57
CA ASP A 36 21.40 -22.03 14.45
C ASP A 36 22.02 -20.86 13.66
N LYS A 37 22.42 -21.03 12.39
CA LYS A 37 22.84 -19.91 11.53
C LYS A 37 21.71 -18.94 11.19
N LEU A 38 20.51 -19.45 10.91
CA LEU A 38 19.30 -18.64 10.64
C LEU A 38 18.92 -17.79 11.86
N PHE A 39 19.11 -18.30 13.07
CA PHE A 39 18.67 -17.67 14.31
C PHE A 39 19.78 -17.01 15.15
N ALA A 40 21.06 -17.29 14.90
CA ALA A 40 22.19 -16.64 15.59
C ALA A 40 22.58 -15.27 15.00
N SER A 41 21.96 -14.86 13.90
CA SER A 41 22.12 -13.51 13.34
C SER A 41 21.03 -12.58 13.86
N SER A 42 21.28 -11.27 13.81
CA SER A 42 20.35 -10.18 14.14
C SER A 42 18.99 -10.20 13.41
N ASN A 43 18.69 -11.24 12.62
CA ASN A 43 17.54 -11.37 11.73
C ASN A 43 16.49 -12.40 12.22
N ALA A 44 16.64 -12.97 13.42
CA ALA A 44 15.65 -13.92 13.97
C ALA A 44 14.21 -13.37 13.98
N LYS A 45 14.05 -12.05 14.21
CA LYS A 45 12.75 -11.36 14.18
C LYS A 45 12.14 -11.35 12.78
N ASP A 46 12.93 -11.07 11.75
CA ASP A 46 12.46 -11.02 10.36
C ASP A 46 12.05 -12.42 9.87
N VAL A 47 12.80 -13.46 10.28
CA VAL A 47 12.45 -14.86 9.97
C VAL A 47 11.09 -15.22 10.59
N ILE A 48 10.89 -14.88 11.87
CA ILE A 48 9.66 -15.21 12.59
C ILE A 48 8.48 -14.38 12.10
N GLU A 49 8.74 -13.11 11.79
CA GLU A 49 7.76 -12.23 11.13
C GLU A 49 7.33 -12.80 9.79
N LEU A 50 8.27 -13.24 8.95
CA LEU A 50 7.96 -13.85 7.66
C LEU A 50 7.15 -15.13 7.82
N MET A 51 7.51 -15.99 8.78
CA MET A 51 6.75 -17.21 9.08
C MET A 51 5.30 -16.88 9.52
N TRP A 52 5.13 -15.91 10.41
CA TRP A 52 3.81 -15.47 10.84
C TRP A 52 3.01 -14.85 9.68
N LEU A 53 3.65 -14.03 8.84
CA LEU A 53 3.04 -13.45 7.65
C LEU A 53 2.57 -14.54 6.68
N ASP A 54 3.42 -15.53 6.40
CA ASP A 54 3.09 -16.64 5.51
C ASP A 54 1.86 -17.42 6.01
N GLU A 55 1.82 -17.79 7.29
CA GLU A 55 0.68 -18.52 7.86
C GLU A 55 -0.59 -17.67 7.93
N THR A 56 -0.45 -16.39 8.29
CA THR A 56 -1.59 -15.46 8.36
C THR A 56 -2.20 -15.25 6.98
N LEU A 57 -1.37 -14.96 5.97
CA LEU A 57 -1.84 -14.79 4.60
C LEU A 57 -2.39 -16.12 4.04
N LYS A 58 -1.80 -17.26 4.39
CA LYS A 58 -2.35 -18.57 4.05
C LYS A 58 -3.79 -18.74 4.55
N ASN A 59 -4.05 -18.37 5.81
CA ASN A 59 -5.39 -18.43 6.40
C ASN A 59 -6.35 -17.42 5.77
N VAL A 60 -5.92 -16.17 5.60
CA VAL A 60 -6.74 -15.08 5.05
C VAL A 60 -7.18 -15.36 3.60
N TYR A 61 -6.26 -15.87 2.76
CA TYR A 61 -6.57 -16.27 1.38
C TYR A 61 -7.18 -17.67 1.28
N LYS A 62 -7.29 -18.42 2.40
CA LYS A 62 -7.79 -19.80 2.44
C LYS A 62 -7.01 -20.74 1.51
N ILE A 63 -5.69 -20.59 1.50
CA ILE A 63 -4.77 -21.37 0.65
C ILE A 63 -4.63 -22.79 1.21
N SER A 64 -4.83 -23.77 0.34
CA SER A 64 -4.69 -25.21 0.63
C SER A 64 -3.33 -25.78 0.22
N GLU A 65 -2.66 -25.07 -0.69
CA GLU A 65 -1.41 -25.40 -1.33
C GLU A 65 -0.25 -25.38 -0.33
N LYS A 66 0.90 -25.96 -0.71
CA LYS A 66 2.05 -26.04 0.20
C LYS A 66 2.64 -24.65 0.41
N SER A 67 2.80 -23.89 -0.67
CA SER A 67 3.31 -22.52 -0.66
C SER A 67 2.23 -21.52 -1.08
N ASN A 68 2.24 -20.34 -0.48
CA ASN A 68 1.27 -19.29 -0.79
C ASN A 68 1.34 -18.86 -2.27
N ILE A 69 2.54 -18.83 -2.83
CA ILE A 69 2.78 -18.37 -4.22
C ILE A 69 2.25 -19.35 -5.29
N GLU A 70 1.88 -20.58 -4.90
CA GLU A 70 1.25 -21.56 -5.80
C GLU A 70 -0.22 -21.20 -6.06
N ASN A 71 -0.87 -20.52 -5.10
CA ASN A 71 -2.23 -20.04 -5.25
C ASN A 71 -2.29 -18.84 -6.22
N GLN A 72 -3.13 -18.92 -7.24
CA GLN A 72 -3.18 -17.91 -8.31
C GLN A 72 -3.64 -16.54 -7.82
N ALA A 73 -4.64 -16.48 -6.92
CA ALA A 73 -5.15 -15.22 -6.40
C ALA A 73 -4.06 -14.51 -5.59
N PHE A 74 -3.40 -15.24 -4.69
CA PHE A 74 -2.26 -14.73 -3.93
C PHE A 74 -1.13 -14.27 -4.85
N LYS A 75 -0.71 -15.10 -5.81
CA LYS A 75 0.39 -14.78 -6.72
C LYS A 75 0.12 -13.53 -7.55
N ASN A 76 -1.10 -13.36 -8.05
CA ASN A 76 -1.48 -12.19 -8.85
C ASN A 76 -1.45 -10.91 -8.01
N GLU A 77 -2.01 -10.95 -6.80
CA GLU A 77 -1.96 -9.80 -5.88
C GLU A 77 -0.53 -9.51 -5.42
N ALA A 78 0.26 -10.55 -5.10
CA ALA A 78 1.67 -10.44 -4.69
C ALA A 78 2.53 -9.77 -5.78
N TYR A 79 2.31 -10.17 -7.04
CA TYR A 79 2.99 -9.55 -8.18
C TYR A 79 2.59 -8.08 -8.36
N GLN A 80 1.30 -7.75 -8.26
CA GLN A 80 0.83 -6.36 -8.34
C GLN A 80 1.38 -5.50 -7.19
N VAL A 81 1.39 -6.03 -5.97
CA VAL A 81 2.03 -5.40 -4.81
C VAL A 81 3.49 -5.08 -5.12
N TYR A 82 4.27 -6.07 -5.58
CA TYR A 82 5.69 -5.85 -5.81
C TYR A 82 5.93 -4.84 -6.94
N LYS A 83 5.13 -4.91 -8.02
CA LYS A 83 5.18 -3.97 -9.13
C LYS A 83 4.96 -2.53 -8.62
N THR A 84 3.87 -2.28 -7.90
CA THR A 84 3.56 -0.95 -7.35
C THR A 84 4.60 -0.49 -6.33
N PHE A 85 5.04 -1.37 -5.43
CA PHE A 85 6.07 -1.06 -4.44
C PHE A 85 7.35 -0.58 -5.11
N VAL A 86 7.83 -1.31 -6.12
CA VAL A 86 9.05 -0.92 -6.85
C VAL A 86 8.88 0.42 -7.57
N LYS A 87 7.71 0.70 -8.16
CA LYS A 87 7.45 2.01 -8.78
C LYS A 87 7.51 3.15 -7.76
N ASN A 88 6.94 2.94 -6.58
CA ASN A 88 7.04 3.90 -5.48
C ASN A 88 8.48 4.12 -5.03
N GLU A 89 9.30 3.06 -4.93
CA GLU A 89 10.70 3.17 -4.55
C GLU A 89 11.55 3.83 -5.65
N LEU A 90 11.30 3.52 -6.93
CA LEU A 90 12.00 4.14 -8.06
C LEU A 90 11.76 5.65 -8.18
N HIS A 91 10.64 6.16 -7.68
CA HIS A 91 10.36 7.59 -7.58
C HIS A 91 11.18 8.30 -6.49
N LYS A 92 11.56 7.54 -5.45
CA LYS A 92 12.43 8.03 -4.36
C LYS A 92 13.91 7.88 -4.76
N ASP A 93 14.25 6.78 -5.40
CA ASP A 93 15.61 6.42 -5.83
C ASP A 93 15.56 5.65 -7.16
N SER A 94 15.92 6.33 -8.25
CA SER A 94 15.94 5.74 -9.60
C SER A 94 16.91 4.56 -9.73
N LYS A 95 17.84 4.38 -8.79
CA LYS A 95 18.79 3.26 -8.75
C LYS A 95 18.36 2.14 -7.80
N TYR A 96 17.15 2.18 -7.23
CA TYR A 96 16.67 1.20 -6.24
C TYR A 96 16.89 -0.26 -6.69
N LEU A 97 16.38 -0.64 -7.86
CA LEU A 97 16.53 -2.01 -8.37
C LEU A 97 17.97 -2.38 -8.67
N SER A 98 18.75 -1.45 -9.24
CA SER A 98 20.16 -1.68 -9.53
C SER A 98 20.96 -1.96 -8.25
N LYS A 99 20.67 -1.25 -7.16
CA LYS A 99 21.27 -1.49 -5.84
C LYS A 99 20.88 -2.86 -5.29
N GLN A 100 19.60 -3.22 -5.36
CA GLN A 100 19.12 -4.53 -4.89
C GLN A 100 19.77 -5.69 -5.65
N ILE A 101 19.83 -5.62 -6.98
CA ILE A 101 20.43 -6.68 -7.81
C ILE A 101 21.95 -6.75 -7.58
N ALA A 102 22.63 -5.59 -7.47
CA ALA A 102 24.06 -5.56 -7.19
C ALA A 102 24.40 -6.17 -5.82
N ASP A 103 23.59 -5.91 -4.80
CA ASP A 103 23.74 -6.52 -3.47
C ASP A 103 23.63 -8.04 -3.55
N LEU A 104 22.59 -8.56 -4.21
CA LEU A 104 22.41 -10.01 -4.41
C LEU A 104 23.56 -10.66 -5.18
N LEU A 105 24.08 -9.99 -6.22
CA LEU A 105 25.27 -10.46 -6.94
C LEU A 105 26.50 -10.51 -6.05
N SER A 106 26.73 -9.47 -5.24
CA SER A 106 27.90 -9.40 -4.36
C SER A 106 27.90 -10.49 -3.29
N LYS A 107 26.72 -10.95 -2.88
CA LYS A 107 26.51 -12.09 -1.97
C LYS A 107 26.58 -13.45 -2.65
N GLY A 108 26.73 -13.50 -3.98
CA GLY A 108 26.64 -14.75 -4.74
C GLY A 108 25.26 -15.39 -4.71
N ALA A 109 24.21 -14.62 -4.42
CA ALA A 109 22.86 -15.11 -4.20
C ALA A 109 22.07 -15.33 -5.51
N LEU A 110 22.63 -14.99 -6.67
CA LEU A 110 21.99 -15.15 -7.98
C LEU A 110 22.77 -16.13 -8.85
N LYS A 111 22.06 -17.09 -9.45
CA LYS A 111 22.62 -17.97 -10.48
C LYS A 111 22.78 -17.19 -11.78
N SER A 112 23.68 -17.66 -12.65
CA SER A 112 23.95 -17.03 -13.96
C SER A 112 22.68 -16.85 -14.80
N ASP A 113 21.79 -17.85 -14.86
CA ASP A 113 20.57 -17.76 -15.65
C ASP A 113 19.49 -16.88 -15.01
N GLU A 114 19.46 -16.76 -13.68
CA GLU A 114 18.60 -15.81 -12.97
C GLU A 114 19.06 -14.37 -13.24
N PHE A 115 20.37 -14.13 -13.17
CA PHE A 115 20.94 -12.82 -13.45
C PHE A 115 20.66 -12.34 -14.88
N LYS A 116 20.80 -13.22 -15.89
CA LYS A 116 20.45 -12.89 -17.29
C LYS A 116 19.02 -12.37 -17.42
N LYS A 117 18.07 -12.95 -16.68
CA LYS A 117 16.65 -12.55 -16.69
C LYS A 117 16.42 -11.20 -15.98
N LEU A 118 17.26 -10.87 -15.00
CA LEU A 118 17.19 -9.61 -14.26
C LEU A 118 17.96 -8.46 -14.92
N GLN A 119 18.84 -8.74 -15.89
CA GLN A 119 19.76 -7.77 -16.47
C GLN A 119 19.05 -6.55 -17.10
N SER A 120 17.87 -6.73 -17.67
CA SER A 120 17.08 -5.62 -18.25
C SER A 120 16.65 -4.57 -17.23
N LEU A 121 16.55 -4.94 -15.95
CA LEU A 121 16.20 -4.03 -14.85
C LEU A 121 17.34 -3.05 -14.51
N LEU A 122 18.58 -3.35 -14.91
CA LEU A 122 19.76 -2.52 -14.60
C LEU A 122 19.92 -1.33 -15.53
N ASN A 123 19.43 -1.44 -16.77
CA ASN A 123 19.76 -0.53 -17.86
C ASN A 123 18.62 0.43 -18.23
N SER A 124 17.46 0.31 -17.57
CA SER A 124 16.25 1.06 -17.92
C SER A 124 15.95 2.11 -16.88
N TYR A 125 15.50 3.27 -17.33
CA TYR A 125 14.95 4.31 -16.47
C TYR A 125 13.47 3.98 -16.20
N LEU A 126 13.13 3.63 -14.95
CA LEU A 126 11.80 3.11 -14.55
C LEU A 126 11.42 1.76 -15.19
N PRO A 127 12.23 0.70 -15.04
CA PRO A 127 11.93 -0.60 -15.66
C PRO A 127 10.55 -1.14 -15.25
N GLU A 128 9.92 -1.85 -16.18
CA GLU A 128 8.81 -2.76 -15.87
C GLU A 128 9.37 -4.09 -15.37
N ILE A 129 8.81 -4.60 -14.27
CA ILE A 129 9.15 -5.92 -13.74
C ILE A 129 8.19 -6.93 -14.33
N SER A 130 8.72 -8.00 -14.91
CA SER A 130 7.90 -9.15 -15.35
C SER A 130 7.58 -10.08 -14.19
N LEU A 131 6.54 -10.91 -14.36
CA LEU A 131 6.19 -11.93 -13.37
C LEU A 131 7.37 -12.88 -13.10
N GLU A 132 8.13 -13.27 -14.13
CA GLU A 132 9.29 -14.14 -13.97
C GLU A 132 10.38 -13.50 -13.12
N GLN A 133 10.68 -12.22 -13.34
CA GLN A 133 11.66 -11.47 -12.55
C GLN A 133 11.21 -11.32 -11.10
N PHE A 134 9.93 -11.05 -10.88
CA PHE A 134 9.35 -11.07 -9.54
C PHE A 134 9.52 -12.42 -8.85
N MET A 135 9.18 -13.53 -9.52
CA MET A 135 9.29 -14.87 -8.94
C MET A 135 10.73 -15.23 -8.57
N ILE A 136 11.71 -14.84 -9.38
CA ILE A 136 13.14 -15.01 -9.06
C ILE A 136 13.49 -14.28 -7.76
N LEU A 137 13.09 -13.00 -7.66
CA LEU A 137 13.42 -12.18 -6.49
C LEU A 137 12.64 -12.59 -5.24
N TYR A 138 11.39 -13.04 -5.38
CA TYR A 138 10.53 -13.46 -4.28
C TYR A 138 10.98 -14.80 -3.68
N LEU A 139 11.41 -15.75 -4.52
CA LEU A 139 11.87 -17.07 -4.06
C LEU A 139 13.31 -17.06 -3.54
N ASN A 140 14.06 -15.99 -3.77
CA ASN A 140 15.42 -15.84 -3.28
C ASN A 140 15.42 -15.45 -1.79
N LYS A 141 15.98 -16.31 -0.93
CA LYS A 141 16.00 -16.08 0.53
C LYS A 141 16.86 -14.90 0.98
N GLU A 142 17.85 -14.51 0.17
CA GLU A 142 18.72 -13.36 0.44
C GLU A 142 18.07 -12.04 -0.02
N SER A 143 16.95 -12.12 -0.73
CA SER A 143 16.16 -10.98 -1.18
C SER A 143 15.04 -10.69 -0.19
N ASN A 144 14.86 -9.40 0.13
CA ASN A 144 13.77 -8.95 1.00
C ASN A 144 12.40 -8.90 0.31
N VAL A 145 12.30 -9.30 -0.97
CA VAL A 145 11.07 -9.21 -1.74
C VAL A 145 9.93 -10.03 -1.14
N HIS A 146 10.22 -11.22 -0.60
CA HIS A 146 9.18 -12.03 0.05
C HIS A 146 8.57 -11.30 1.25
N LEU A 147 9.41 -10.78 2.15
CA LEU A 147 8.99 -10.07 3.34
C LEU A 147 8.21 -8.80 2.99
N ILE A 148 8.75 -7.95 2.12
CA ILE A 148 8.12 -6.68 1.76
C ILE A 148 6.77 -6.91 1.07
N THR A 149 6.68 -7.89 0.17
CA THR A 149 5.43 -8.23 -0.51
C THR A 149 4.38 -8.71 0.48
N ASN A 150 4.74 -9.61 1.40
CA ASN A 150 3.80 -10.11 2.39
C ASN A 150 3.32 -9.03 3.37
N LYS A 151 4.19 -8.10 3.78
CA LYS A 151 3.77 -6.93 4.60
C LYS A 151 2.72 -6.08 3.88
N ASN A 152 2.94 -5.80 2.60
CA ASN A 152 1.98 -5.04 1.79
C ASN A 152 0.66 -5.79 1.59
N LEU A 153 0.70 -7.11 1.35
CA LEU A 153 -0.52 -7.92 1.22
C LEU A 153 -1.30 -7.95 2.54
N LEU A 154 -0.63 -8.01 3.68
CA LEU A 154 -1.28 -7.94 4.99
C LEU A 154 -1.99 -6.58 5.17
N VAL A 155 -1.32 -5.47 4.85
CA VAL A 155 -1.94 -4.13 4.89
C VAL A 155 -3.14 -4.05 3.95
N HIS A 156 -3.01 -4.57 2.74
CA HIS A 156 -4.12 -4.63 1.78
C HIS A 156 -5.32 -5.38 2.38
N LYS A 157 -5.10 -6.59 2.92
CA LYS A 157 -6.18 -7.38 3.51
C LYS A 157 -6.79 -6.72 4.75
N TYR A 158 -6.01 -6.01 5.56
CA TYR A 158 -6.53 -5.19 6.66
C TYR A 158 -7.45 -4.07 6.17
N LEU A 159 -7.03 -3.30 5.17
CA LEU A 159 -7.81 -2.18 4.64
C LEU A 159 -9.11 -2.63 3.94
N THR A 160 -9.12 -3.86 3.42
CA THR A 160 -10.27 -4.45 2.69
C THR A 160 -11.09 -5.44 3.52
N ILE A 161 -10.94 -5.50 4.85
CA ILE A 161 -11.85 -6.29 5.68
C ILE A 161 -13.28 -5.77 5.47
N SER A 162 -14.19 -6.68 5.11
CA SER A 162 -15.60 -6.38 4.84
C SER A 162 -16.56 -7.24 5.67
N ASN A 163 -16.06 -8.08 6.57
CA ASN A 163 -16.92 -8.84 7.49
C ASN A 163 -17.24 -8.01 8.74
N GLU A 164 -18.51 -7.88 9.10
CA GLU A 164 -18.96 -7.07 10.23
C GLU A 164 -18.37 -7.52 11.58
N ASP A 165 -18.33 -8.83 11.84
CA ASP A 165 -17.81 -9.36 13.10
C ASP A 165 -16.29 -9.16 13.20
N GLU A 166 -15.58 -9.25 12.09
CA GLU A 166 -14.15 -8.95 12.03
C GLU A 166 -13.89 -7.46 12.27
N ILE A 167 -14.64 -6.56 11.60
CA ILE A 167 -14.52 -5.11 11.79
C ILE A 167 -14.83 -4.72 13.23
N LYS A 168 -15.87 -5.29 13.85
CA LYS A 168 -16.19 -5.05 15.27
C LYS A 168 -15.06 -5.46 16.20
N LYS A 169 -14.29 -6.51 15.86
CA LYS A 169 -13.14 -6.95 16.67
C LYS A 169 -11.93 -6.05 16.52
N VAL A 170 -11.60 -5.64 15.29
CA VAL A 170 -10.34 -4.94 15.00
C VAL A 170 -10.48 -3.41 14.97
N TYR A 171 -11.71 -2.89 14.87
CA TYR A 171 -11.99 -1.48 14.65
C TYR A 171 -13.26 -0.98 15.38
N SER A 172 -13.54 -1.55 16.56
CA SER A 172 -14.79 -1.41 17.34
C SER A 172 -15.29 0.04 17.50
N SER A 173 -14.48 0.92 18.10
CA SER A 173 -14.87 2.31 18.41
C SER A 173 -15.26 3.11 17.15
N LYS A 174 -14.55 2.87 16.05
CA LYS A 174 -14.82 3.52 14.76
C LYS A 174 -16.02 2.89 14.06
N TYR A 175 -16.18 1.57 14.16
CA TYR A 175 -17.37 0.90 13.67
C TYR A 175 -18.64 1.44 14.32
N ASP A 176 -18.69 1.50 15.66
CA ASP A 176 -19.87 1.97 16.38
C ASP A 176 -20.25 3.42 16.05
N SER A 177 -19.25 4.28 15.85
CA SER A 177 -19.46 5.69 15.54
C SER A 177 -19.74 5.97 14.05
N ARG A 178 -19.44 5.05 13.13
CA ARG A 178 -19.52 5.30 11.67
C ARG A 178 -20.30 4.27 10.85
N LYS A 179 -20.84 3.21 11.45
CA LYS A 179 -21.64 2.17 10.74
C LYS A 179 -22.84 2.69 9.93
N ASN A 180 -23.38 3.85 10.32
CA ASN A 180 -24.47 4.51 9.60
C ASN A 180 -23.99 5.42 8.46
N ASP A 181 -22.70 5.79 8.47
CA ASP A 181 -22.10 6.71 7.51
C ASP A 181 -21.40 5.98 6.36
N TYR A 182 -20.81 4.81 6.63
CA TYR A 182 -20.01 4.07 5.66
C TYR A 182 -20.69 2.75 5.28
N VAL A 183 -20.42 2.26 4.07
CA VAL A 183 -20.70 0.87 3.71
C VAL A 183 -19.73 -0.08 4.42
N LEU A 184 -20.11 -1.35 4.53
CA LEU A 184 -19.28 -2.37 5.18
C LEU A 184 -18.04 -2.71 4.35
N ASP A 185 -18.20 -2.77 3.03
CA ASP A 185 -17.09 -3.01 2.10
C ASP A 185 -16.06 -1.89 2.17
N ASN A 186 -14.82 -2.24 2.52
CA ASN A 186 -13.71 -1.30 2.67
C ASN A 186 -13.94 -0.24 3.77
N PHE A 187 -14.70 -0.57 4.82
CA PHE A 187 -15.00 0.34 5.94
C PHE A 187 -13.76 1.01 6.53
N ILE A 188 -12.70 0.22 6.76
CA ILE A 188 -11.44 0.68 7.35
C ILE A 188 -10.72 1.63 6.38
N LEU A 189 -10.67 1.30 5.10
CA LEU A 189 -10.10 2.17 4.07
C LEU A 189 -10.85 3.50 3.95
N ILE A 190 -12.19 3.48 3.95
CA ILE A 190 -13.03 4.69 3.92
C ILE A 190 -12.68 5.61 5.10
N ASP A 191 -12.66 5.07 6.32
CA ASP A 191 -12.32 5.85 7.51
C ASP A 191 -10.88 6.40 7.43
N TYR A 192 -9.94 5.58 6.97
CA TYR A 192 -8.54 5.98 6.80
C TYR A 192 -8.38 7.15 5.83
N LEU A 193 -8.98 7.06 4.63
CA LEU A 193 -8.89 8.10 3.60
C LEU A 193 -9.46 9.45 4.07
N ILE A 194 -10.60 9.42 4.79
CA ILE A 194 -11.25 10.63 5.33
C ILE A 194 -10.38 11.26 6.42
N ASN A 195 -9.93 10.46 7.40
CA ASN A 195 -9.19 10.98 8.55
C ASN A 195 -7.79 11.46 8.17
N LYS A 196 -7.11 10.77 7.25
CA LYS A 196 -5.77 11.13 6.78
C LYS A 196 -5.76 12.17 5.67
N LYS A 197 -6.93 12.50 5.09
CA LYS A 197 -7.09 13.49 4.01
C LYS A 197 -6.08 13.28 2.88
N ILE A 198 -6.09 12.06 2.33
CA ILE A 198 -5.09 11.64 1.34
C ILE A 198 -5.29 12.36 0.01
N THR A 199 -4.21 12.91 -0.52
CA THR A 199 -4.13 13.44 -1.89
C THR A 199 -2.93 12.85 -2.61
N GLN A 200 -3.07 12.68 -3.92
CA GLN A 200 -1.95 12.51 -4.81
C GLN A 200 -1.54 13.89 -5.33
N THR A 201 -0.28 14.28 -5.09
CA THR A 201 0.17 15.67 -5.22
C THR A 201 1.24 15.85 -6.29
N TRP A 202 1.10 16.91 -7.08
CA TRP A 202 2.16 17.55 -7.84
C TRP A 202 2.33 18.96 -7.30
N LEU A 203 3.56 19.34 -7.00
CA LEU A 203 3.86 20.63 -6.41
C LEU A 203 5.10 21.24 -7.04
N TYR A 204 4.94 22.43 -7.58
CA TYR A 204 6.03 23.38 -7.79
C TYR A 204 6.01 24.41 -6.66
N GLU A 205 7.15 24.58 -6.00
CA GLU A 205 7.36 25.61 -4.98
C GLU A 205 8.75 26.23 -5.19
N SER A 206 8.82 27.56 -5.30
CA SER A 206 10.09 28.29 -5.33
C SER A 206 10.06 29.48 -4.39
N SER A 207 11.19 29.72 -3.73
CA SER A 207 11.45 30.88 -2.87
C SER A 207 12.54 31.80 -3.42
N SER A 208 13.02 31.53 -4.63
CA SER A 208 14.00 32.37 -5.33
C SER A 208 13.37 33.71 -5.69
N ASP A 209 14.02 34.81 -5.32
CA ASP A 209 13.53 36.17 -5.64
C ASP A 209 13.28 36.34 -7.15
N ASN A 210 14.14 35.73 -8.00
CA ASN A 210 13.96 35.75 -9.46
C ASN A 210 12.72 34.97 -9.90
N ASP A 211 12.47 33.79 -9.33
CA ASP A 211 11.31 32.97 -9.71
C ASP A 211 10.02 33.63 -9.23
N VAL A 212 10.05 34.23 -8.03
CA VAL A 212 8.94 34.98 -7.44
C VAL A 212 8.62 36.21 -8.28
N PHE A 213 9.63 36.99 -8.67
CA PHE A 213 9.44 38.17 -9.50
C PHE A 213 8.91 37.83 -10.90
N THR A 214 9.48 36.80 -11.54
CA THR A 214 9.13 36.45 -12.93
C THR A 214 7.84 35.65 -13.07
N SER A 215 7.39 34.96 -12.01
CA SER A 215 6.20 34.09 -12.07
C SER A 215 4.97 34.68 -11.41
N SER A 216 5.09 35.68 -10.52
CA SER A 216 3.96 36.27 -9.78
C SER A 216 2.88 36.94 -10.64
N PHE A 217 3.21 37.30 -11.89
CA PHE A 217 2.25 37.87 -12.85
C PHE A 217 1.70 36.86 -13.86
N LYS A 218 2.20 35.62 -13.83
CA LYS A 218 1.75 34.58 -14.77
C LYS A 218 0.48 33.90 -14.27
N THR A 219 -0.28 33.39 -15.22
CA THR A 219 -1.46 32.57 -15.00
C THR A 219 -1.27 31.22 -15.63
N ILE A 220 -1.84 30.18 -15.02
CA ILE A 220 -1.92 28.86 -15.64
C ILE A 220 -3.31 28.73 -16.27
N ASN A 221 -3.34 28.55 -17.59
CA ASN A 221 -4.57 28.33 -18.37
C ASN A 221 -4.65 26.89 -18.89
N ASN A 222 -3.53 26.20 -18.98
CA ASN A 222 -3.43 24.83 -19.50
C ASN A 222 -2.23 24.09 -18.89
N ILE A 223 -2.10 22.81 -19.20
CA ILE A 223 -1.00 21.95 -18.71
C ILE A 223 0.38 22.41 -19.21
N SER A 224 0.47 22.97 -20.42
CA SER A 224 1.73 23.49 -20.98
C SER A 224 2.26 24.66 -20.15
N ASP A 225 1.39 25.60 -19.77
CA ASP A 225 1.77 26.75 -18.92
C ASP A 225 2.40 26.29 -17.60
N TYR A 226 1.85 25.24 -16.99
CA TYR A 226 2.42 24.64 -15.77
C TYR A 226 3.77 24.00 -16.04
N ASN A 227 3.87 23.17 -17.09
CA ASN A 227 5.08 22.42 -17.40
C ASN A 227 6.25 23.31 -17.82
N GLU A 228 5.99 24.45 -18.48
CA GLU A 228 7.00 25.46 -18.79
C GLU A 228 7.69 26.04 -17.55
N ILE A 229 6.98 26.02 -16.41
CA ILE A 229 7.50 26.43 -15.12
C ILE A 229 8.12 25.20 -14.45
N SER A 230 7.34 24.14 -14.19
CA SER A 230 7.79 23.02 -13.36
C SER A 230 8.97 22.24 -13.95
N LEU A 231 8.95 21.91 -15.24
CA LEU A 231 9.98 21.02 -15.84
C LEU A 231 11.33 21.69 -16.04
N LYS A 232 11.42 23.01 -15.96
CA LYS A 232 12.73 23.71 -15.93
C LYS A 232 13.48 23.46 -14.62
N HIS A 233 12.76 23.10 -13.55
CA HIS A 233 13.30 22.96 -12.21
C HIS A 233 13.34 21.52 -11.70
N PHE A 234 12.63 20.60 -12.36
CA PHE A 234 12.56 19.21 -11.95
C PHE A 234 13.35 18.31 -12.88
N ASP A 235 14.08 17.36 -12.28
CA ASP A 235 14.62 16.21 -13.01
C ASP A 235 13.48 15.38 -13.63
N SER A 236 13.77 14.66 -14.71
CA SER A 236 12.82 13.77 -15.39
C SER A 236 12.22 12.69 -14.47
N SER A 237 12.81 12.50 -13.28
CA SER A 237 12.39 11.53 -12.25
C SER A 237 11.19 11.99 -11.44
N LYS A 238 10.78 13.25 -11.60
CA LYS A 238 9.65 13.86 -10.88
C LYS A 238 8.37 13.90 -11.70
N VAL A 239 8.20 12.91 -12.56
CA VAL A 239 6.99 12.68 -13.34
C VAL A 239 6.39 11.33 -12.91
N ALA A 240 5.06 11.27 -12.82
CA ALA A 240 4.36 10.07 -12.36
C ALA A 240 4.34 8.96 -13.42
N ASN A 241 4.45 7.71 -12.97
CA ASN A 241 4.15 6.52 -13.79
C ASN A 241 2.66 6.13 -13.63
N SER A 242 2.05 5.58 -14.68
CA SER A 242 0.63 5.15 -14.64
C SER A 242 0.32 4.12 -13.55
N ASP A 243 1.30 3.25 -13.19
CA ASP A 243 1.19 2.26 -12.13
C ASP A 243 1.18 2.86 -10.70
N VAL A 244 1.30 4.17 -10.57
CA VAL A 244 1.14 4.88 -9.29
C VAL A 244 0.03 5.92 -9.35
N LEU A 245 -0.71 6.05 -10.46
CA LEU A 245 -1.82 7.00 -10.61
C LEU A 245 -3.16 6.43 -10.16
N PHE A 246 -3.99 7.29 -9.56
CA PHE A 246 -5.34 6.96 -9.08
C PHE A 246 -6.41 7.84 -9.74
N SER A 247 -6.22 8.13 -11.02
CA SER A 247 -7.15 8.85 -11.89
C SER A 247 -7.13 8.22 -13.28
N ASN A 248 -8.10 8.57 -14.12
CA ASN A 248 -8.13 8.19 -15.54
C ASN A 248 -7.55 9.28 -16.47
N ARG A 249 -6.75 10.21 -15.94
CA ARG A 249 -6.26 11.37 -16.67
C ARG A 249 -4.84 11.15 -17.16
N GLU A 250 -4.69 10.70 -18.40
CA GLU A 250 -3.39 10.36 -19.00
C GLU A 250 -2.38 11.51 -18.92
N PHE A 251 -2.82 12.77 -19.02
CA PHE A 251 -1.94 13.94 -18.95
C PHE A 251 -1.18 14.05 -17.62
N GLU A 252 -1.64 13.42 -16.53
CA GLU A 252 -0.97 13.45 -15.23
C GLU A 252 0.42 12.81 -15.27
N THR A 253 0.64 11.88 -16.21
CA THR A 253 1.97 11.29 -16.52
C THR A 253 2.91 12.25 -17.22
N THR A 254 2.48 13.48 -17.52
CA THR A 254 3.32 14.52 -18.15
C THR A 254 3.60 15.70 -17.22
N LEU A 255 2.97 15.71 -16.04
CA LEU A 255 3.14 16.77 -15.06
C LEU A 255 4.45 16.60 -14.29
N GLY A 256 5.26 17.66 -14.25
CA GLY A 256 6.44 17.72 -13.39
C GLY A 256 6.08 17.94 -11.92
N GLY A 257 7.00 17.59 -11.03
CA GLY A 257 6.89 17.84 -9.59
C GLY A 257 6.02 16.84 -8.84
N TYR A 258 5.86 15.62 -9.35
CA TYR A 258 5.13 14.56 -8.67
C TYR A 258 5.76 14.22 -7.32
N LYS A 259 4.96 14.29 -6.25
CA LYS A 259 5.36 13.99 -4.87
C LYS A 259 4.85 12.65 -4.35
N GLY A 260 3.91 12.01 -5.03
CA GLY A 260 3.25 10.80 -4.52
C GLY A 260 2.02 11.13 -3.68
N LEU A 261 1.71 10.24 -2.73
CA LEU A 261 0.63 10.43 -1.78
C LEU A 261 1.10 11.28 -0.59
N GLU A 262 0.26 12.22 -0.18
CA GLU A 262 0.49 13.09 0.97
C GLU A 262 -0.81 13.27 1.77
N THR A 263 -0.69 13.64 3.04
CA THR A 263 -1.80 14.24 3.79
C THR A 263 -1.89 15.70 3.42
N THR A 264 -3.04 16.14 2.91
CA THR A 264 -3.21 17.54 2.53
C THR A 264 -3.48 18.41 3.76
N SER A 265 -2.80 19.56 3.82
CA SER A 265 -3.10 20.65 4.75
C SER A 265 -4.04 21.70 4.14
N LEU A 266 -4.49 21.49 2.90
CA LEU A 266 -5.34 22.44 2.19
C LEU A 266 -6.78 22.39 2.70
N SER A 267 -7.47 23.52 2.56
CA SER A 267 -8.78 23.80 3.17
C SER A 267 -9.96 23.13 2.45
N PHE A 268 -9.87 21.83 2.17
CA PHE A 268 -11.03 21.07 1.69
C PHE A 268 -11.95 20.67 2.84
N ASP A 269 -13.25 20.68 2.58
CA ASP A 269 -14.22 20.14 3.52
C ASP A 269 -14.27 18.60 3.41
N TYR A 270 -13.92 17.95 4.52
CA TYR A 270 -13.96 16.49 4.72
C TYR A 270 -15.08 16.09 5.70
N SER A 271 -16.03 16.99 5.98
CA SER A 271 -17.23 16.67 6.73
C SER A 271 -18.04 15.57 6.03
N LEU A 272 -18.69 14.70 6.81
CA LEU A 272 -19.47 13.61 6.25
C LEU A 272 -20.62 14.11 5.37
N ALA A 273 -21.21 15.25 5.69
CA ALA A 273 -22.26 15.86 4.87
C ALA A 273 -21.71 16.20 3.47
N THR A 274 -20.59 16.91 3.39
CA THR A 274 -19.98 17.28 2.11
C THR A 274 -19.48 16.08 1.32
N LEU A 275 -18.82 15.12 1.98
CA LEU A 275 -18.35 13.92 1.30
C LEU A 275 -19.50 13.06 0.75
N LYS A 276 -20.64 13.01 1.46
CA LYS A 276 -21.83 12.30 0.97
C LYS A 276 -22.45 12.97 -0.24
N GLU A 277 -22.18 14.26 -0.49
CA GLU A 277 -22.63 14.92 -1.72
C GLU A 277 -21.69 14.70 -2.91
N LEU A 278 -20.50 14.14 -2.70
CA LEU A 278 -19.61 13.79 -3.81
C LEU A 278 -20.18 12.60 -4.60
N THR A 279 -20.06 12.70 -5.92
CA THR A 279 -20.40 11.68 -6.91
C THR A 279 -19.18 11.36 -7.76
N ALA A 280 -19.27 10.36 -8.64
CA ALA A 280 -18.20 10.03 -9.58
C ALA A 280 -17.79 11.21 -10.49
N ASP A 281 -18.72 12.14 -10.78
CA ASP A 281 -18.48 13.30 -11.63
C ASP A 281 -17.96 14.54 -10.88
N SER A 282 -17.87 14.46 -9.55
CA SER A 282 -17.41 15.57 -8.71
C SER A 282 -15.95 15.92 -9.00
N VAL A 283 -15.61 17.21 -8.89
CA VAL A 283 -14.24 17.69 -9.11
C VAL A 283 -13.38 17.33 -7.90
N VAL A 284 -12.76 16.15 -7.97
CA VAL A 284 -11.79 15.67 -6.98
C VAL A 284 -10.33 15.83 -7.43
N SER A 285 -10.11 16.15 -8.70
CA SER A 285 -8.79 16.43 -9.26
C SER A 285 -8.73 17.70 -10.12
N GLY A 286 -7.63 18.41 -9.99
CA GLY A 286 -7.41 19.70 -10.64
C GLY A 286 -6.28 20.50 -10.02
N PHE A 287 -6.04 21.71 -10.54
CA PHE A 287 -5.14 22.65 -9.89
C PHE A 287 -5.83 23.33 -8.72
N TYR A 288 -5.10 23.53 -7.62
CA TYR A 288 -5.62 24.23 -6.46
C TYR A 288 -5.51 25.74 -6.63
N ASP A 289 -6.64 26.43 -6.56
CA ASP A 289 -6.70 27.89 -6.49
C ASP A 289 -6.66 28.31 -5.02
N PHE A 290 -5.49 28.78 -4.57
CA PHE A 290 -5.27 29.24 -3.19
C PHE A 290 -6.12 30.46 -2.81
N SER A 291 -6.60 31.24 -3.78
CA SER A 291 -7.45 32.41 -3.51
C SER A 291 -8.91 32.02 -3.24
N LYS A 292 -9.40 30.98 -3.92
CA LYS A 292 -10.78 30.48 -3.80
C LYS A 292 -10.92 29.23 -2.95
N ASN A 293 -9.81 28.65 -2.51
CA ASN A 293 -9.74 27.39 -1.76
C ASN A 293 -10.47 26.22 -2.44
N ASN A 294 -10.37 26.11 -3.77
CA ASN A 294 -11.04 25.07 -4.55
C ASN A 294 -10.14 24.44 -5.61
N LEU A 295 -10.62 23.34 -6.20
CA LEU A 295 -9.97 22.70 -7.34
C LEU A 295 -10.55 23.25 -8.64
N VAL A 296 -9.66 23.65 -9.54
CA VAL A 296 -9.98 24.01 -10.91
C VAL A 296 -9.74 22.79 -11.80
N LYS A 297 -10.84 22.25 -12.34
CA LYS A 297 -10.82 21.08 -13.22
C LYS A 297 -9.99 21.38 -14.48
N VAL A 298 -9.20 20.39 -14.88
CA VAL A 298 -8.57 20.34 -16.21
C VAL A 298 -9.42 19.47 -17.12
N ASP A 299 -9.71 19.94 -18.32
CA ASP A 299 -10.36 19.15 -19.37
C ASP A 299 -9.34 18.15 -19.97
N SER A 300 -9.68 16.86 -19.94
CA SER A 300 -8.74 15.81 -20.35
C SER A 300 -8.37 15.84 -21.83
N ASN A 301 -9.27 16.33 -22.70
CA ASN A 301 -9.08 16.32 -24.15
C ASN A 301 -8.24 17.50 -24.62
N THR A 302 -8.63 18.70 -24.20
CA THR A 302 -8.00 19.96 -24.58
C THR A 302 -6.81 20.31 -23.70
N LYS A 303 -6.69 19.68 -22.53
CA LYS A 303 -5.67 19.96 -21.49
C LYS A 303 -5.71 21.41 -20.99
N THR A 304 -6.86 22.06 -21.12
CA THR A 304 -7.13 23.42 -20.64
C THR A 304 -7.81 23.39 -19.27
N LEU A 305 -7.58 24.42 -18.47
CA LEU A 305 -8.25 24.58 -17.18
C LEU A 305 -9.63 25.21 -17.40
N ALA A 306 -10.61 24.81 -16.58
CA ALA A 306 -11.95 25.39 -16.60
C ALA A 306 -11.97 26.89 -16.26
N ASN A 307 -11.00 27.34 -15.46
CA ASN A 307 -10.73 28.75 -15.18
C ASN A 307 -9.22 28.95 -15.09
N SER A 308 -8.72 30.13 -15.43
CA SER A 308 -7.30 30.43 -15.18
C SER A 308 -7.04 30.55 -13.67
N ILE A 309 -5.85 30.12 -13.25
CA ILE A 309 -5.37 30.34 -11.88
C ILE A 309 -4.18 31.29 -11.90
N SER A 310 -4.19 32.27 -11.00
CA SER A 310 -3.03 33.13 -10.79
C SER A 310 -1.98 32.39 -9.98
N ILE A 311 -0.72 32.55 -10.36
CA ILE A 311 0.41 32.11 -9.54
C ILE A 311 0.53 33.11 -8.39
N SER A 312 -0.30 32.95 -7.35
CA SER A 312 -0.28 33.86 -6.21
C SER A 312 0.99 33.63 -5.39
N PRO A 313 1.71 34.69 -5.00
CA PRO A 313 2.71 34.57 -3.97
C PRO A 313 2.02 34.23 -2.64
N GLU A 314 2.10 32.98 -2.20
CA GLU A 314 1.74 32.61 -0.83
C GLU A 314 2.89 33.08 0.07
N GLY A 315 2.87 34.37 0.45
CA GLY A 315 3.99 35.03 1.13
C GLY A 315 5.12 35.42 0.17
N LYS A 316 6.37 34.98 0.45
CA LYS A 316 7.56 35.20 -0.42
C LYS A 316 7.85 34.02 -1.37
N LYS A 317 6.84 33.20 -1.68
CA LYS A 317 7.01 31.98 -2.46
C LYS A 317 5.99 31.85 -3.56
N VAL A 318 6.43 31.32 -4.69
CA VAL A 318 5.55 30.85 -5.76
C VAL A 318 5.18 29.41 -5.45
N LYS A 319 3.88 29.10 -5.49
CA LYS A 319 3.37 27.76 -5.25
C LYS A 319 2.26 27.42 -6.24
N ILE A 320 2.41 26.30 -6.93
CA ILE A 320 1.41 25.77 -7.86
C ILE A 320 1.24 24.30 -7.54
N SER A 321 0.01 23.88 -7.27
CA SER A 321 -0.28 22.49 -6.94
C SER A 321 -1.38 21.95 -7.83
N TYR A 322 -1.12 20.78 -8.41
CA TYR A 322 -2.14 19.91 -8.97
C TYR A 322 -2.34 18.74 -8.02
N LEU A 323 -3.60 18.39 -7.78
CA LEU A 323 -3.97 17.40 -6.79
C LEU A 323 -5.01 16.45 -7.37
N ASN A 324 -4.96 15.20 -6.93
CA ASN A 324 -6.05 14.25 -7.04
C ASN A 324 -6.43 13.77 -5.63
N ARG A 325 -7.62 14.15 -5.16
CA ARG A 325 -8.13 13.78 -3.83
C ARG A 325 -8.56 12.32 -3.85
N ILE A 326 -7.99 11.52 -2.96
CA ILE A 326 -8.35 10.11 -2.81
C ILE A 326 -9.42 10.03 -1.73
N VAL A 327 -10.67 10.20 -2.14
CA VAL A 327 -11.82 10.31 -1.23
C VAL A 327 -12.95 9.36 -1.64
N PRO A 328 -13.72 8.84 -0.67
CA PRO A 328 -14.96 8.13 -0.97
C PRO A 328 -16.02 9.09 -1.52
N ILE A 329 -17.05 8.53 -2.14
CA ILE A 329 -18.21 9.24 -2.66
C ILE A 329 -19.49 8.78 -1.98
N GLY A 330 -20.53 9.61 -2.01
CA GLY A 330 -21.84 9.24 -1.52
C GLY A 330 -22.61 8.42 -2.53
N LYS A 331 -23.24 7.34 -2.06
CA LYS A 331 -24.16 6.52 -2.84
C LYS A 331 -25.44 6.28 -2.04
N GLU A 332 -26.57 6.31 -2.73
CA GLU A 332 -27.87 5.99 -2.13
C GLU A 332 -28.07 4.48 -2.08
N PHE A 333 -28.56 4.01 -0.94
CA PHE A 333 -28.92 2.63 -0.70
C PHE A 333 -30.33 2.57 -0.15
N THR A 334 -31.14 1.67 -0.72
CA THR A 334 -32.44 1.36 -0.15
C THR A 334 -32.28 0.25 0.88
N ILE A 335 -32.58 0.58 2.15
CA ILE A 335 -32.52 -0.36 3.28
C ILE A 335 -33.90 -0.54 3.89
N ASP A 336 -34.07 -1.62 4.66
CA ASP A 336 -35.26 -1.77 5.48
C ASP A 336 -35.33 -0.66 6.53
N ASN A 337 -36.55 -0.18 6.81
CA ASN A 337 -36.75 0.88 7.76
C ASN A 337 -36.28 0.43 9.16
N PRO A 338 -35.28 1.10 9.75
CA PRO A 338 -34.76 0.73 11.06
C PRO A 338 -35.79 0.95 12.17
N ASP A 339 -36.77 1.83 11.96
CA ASP A 339 -37.90 2.01 12.87
C ASP A 339 -38.94 0.91 12.66
N ALA A 340 -38.97 -0.05 13.60
CA ALA A 340 -39.91 -1.17 13.58
C ALA A 340 -41.38 -0.72 13.56
N SER A 341 -41.70 0.43 14.17
CA SER A 341 -43.08 0.94 14.23
C SER A 341 -43.56 1.52 12.90
N GLN A 342 -42.63 2.00 12.07
CA GLN A 342 -42.91 2.57 10.76
C GLN A 342 -42.73 1.55 9.63
N ARG A 343 -42.10 0.41 9.88
CA ARG A 343 -41.78 -0.60 8.85
C ARG A 343 -43.02 -1.17 8.15
N GLU A 344 -44.16 -1.25 8.81
CA GLU A 344 -45.41 -1.68 8.16
C GLU A 344 -45.92 -0.68 7.12
N LYS A 345 -45.73 0.63 7.35
CA LYS A 345 -46.21 1.71 6.47
C LYS A 345 -45.17 2.14 5.45
N THR A 346 -43.91 2.16 5.87
CA THR A 346 -42.75 2.56 5.07
C THR A 346 -41.69 1.48 5.27
N PRO A 347 -41.77 0.36 4.53
CA PRO A 347 -40.90 -0.80 4.76
C PRO A 347 -39.45 -0.52 4.38
N LYS A 348 -39.22 0.41 3.45
CA LYS A 348 -37.89 0.75 2.95
C LYS A 348 -37.66 2.25 2.98
N ILE A 349 -36.43 2.65 3.28
CA ILE A 349 -35.97 4.03 3.24
C ILE A 349 -34.68 4.14 2.43
N ASN A 350 -34.45 5.29 1.83
CA ASN A 350 -33.17 5.60 1.17
C ASN A 350 -32.23 6.23 2.19
N VAL A 351 -31.02 5.69 2.28
CA VAL A 351 -29.93 6.24 3.08
C VAL A 351 -28.73 6.51 2.20
N LYS A 352 -28.05 7.63 2.43
CA LYS A 352 -26.83 7.98 1.73
C LYS A 352 -25.62 7.60 2.58
N LYS A 353 -24.79 6.70 2.04
CA LYS A 353 -23.57 6.20 2.69
C LYS A 353 -22.35 6.47 1.83
N LEU A 354 -21.20 6.62 2.46
CA LEU A 354 -19.92 6.73 1.79
C LEU A 354 -19.45 5.35 1.34
N THR A 355 -18.98 5.30 0.11
CA THR A 355 -18.41 4.11 -0.54
C THR A 355 -17.23 4.51 -1.42
N ILE A 356 -16.38 3.55 -1.75
CA ILE A 356 -15.36 3.71 -2.79
C ILE A 356 -15.84 3.17 -4.14
N GLU A 357 -16.97 2.47 -4.17
CA GLU A 357 -17.56 1.97 -5.42
C GLU A 357 -17.89 3.15 -6.35
N GLY A 358 -17.46 3.06 -7.61
CA GLY A 358 -17.63 4.14 -8.59
C GLY A 358 -16.54 5.22 -8.56
N THR A 359 -15.58 5.14 -7.63
CA THR A 359 -14.36 5.97 -7.69
C THR A 359 -13.35 5.40 -8.69
N TYR A 360 -12.43 6.23 -9.18
CA TYR A 360 -11.39 5.81 -10.13
C TYR A 360 -10.43 4.74 -9.59
N PHE A 361 -10.29 4.64 -8.27
CA PHE A 361 -9.39 3.69 -7.62
C PHE A 361 -10.09 2.43 -7.10
N ALA A 362 -11.41 2.30 -7.29
CA ALA A 362 -12.22 1.20 -6.77
C ALA A 362 -11.72 -0.19 -7.20
N ASN A 363 -11.20 -0.29 -8.43
CA ASN A 363 -10.70 -1.55 -9.01
C ASN A 363 -9.21 -1.79 -8.76
N ASP A 364 -8.50 -0.80 -8.19
CA ASP A 364 -7.05 -0.82 -8.03
C ASP A 364 -6.64 -0.84 -6.54
N LEU A 365 -7.40 -1.52 -5.69
CA LEU A 365 -7.20 -1.46 -4.23
C LEU A 365 -5.85 -2.02 -3.78
N VAL A 366 -5.29 -3.01 -4.49
CA VAL A 366 -3.94 -3.53 -4.21
C VAL A 366 -2.89 -2.44 -4.43
N LYS A 367 -2.97 -1.74 -5.57
CA LYS A 367 -2.10 -0.61 -5.92
C LYS A 367 -2.26 0.53 -4.92
N LEU A 368 -3.48 0.87 -4.55
CA LEU A 368 -3.76 1.92 -3.57
C LEU A 368 -3.22 1.55 -2.19
N SER A 369 -3.51 0.35 -1.69
CA SER A 369 -3.04 -0.11 -0.38
C SER A 369 -1.51 -0.13 -0.29
N THR A 370 -0.84 -0.60 -1.35
CA THR A 370 0.63 -0.60 -1.45
C THR A 370 1.21 0.82 -1.40
N SER A 371 0.57 1.75 -2.09
CA SER A 371 0.99 3.17 -2.11
C SER A 371 0.70 3.87 -0.79
N LEU A 372 -0.42 3.55 -0.15
CA LEU A 372 -0.76 4.03 1.19
C LEU A 372 0.24 3.54 2.23
N TYR A 373 0.64 2.27 2.19
CA TYR A 373 1.68 1.75 3.09
C TYR A 373 3.03 2.41 2.82
N SER A 374 3.40 2.58 1.54
CA SER A 374 4.62 3.29 1.14
C SER A 374 4.68 4.73 1.69
N PHE A 375 3.52 5.38 1.86
CA PHE A 375 3.35 6.70 2.47
C PHE A 375 3.30 6.65 4.01
N ASP A 376 2.51 5.75 4.59
CA ASP A 376 2.29 5.60 6.03
C ASP A 376 2.63 4.18 6.49
N GLN A 377 3.87 4.00 6.95
CA GLN A 377 4.35 2.70 7.41
C GLN A 377 3.63 2.21 8.70
N SER A 378 2.91 3.09 9.42
CA SER A 378 2.13 2.68 10.60
C SER A 378 0.93 1.80 10.27
N LEU A 379 0.50 1.79 9.01
CA LEU A 379 -0.54 0.88 8.52
C LEU A 379 -0.18 -0.59 8.73
N TYR A 380 1.10 -0.95 8.64
CA TYR A 380 1.54 -2.32 8.89
C TYR A 380 1.35 -2.72 10.34
N ASN A 381 1.73 -1.87 11.30
CA ASN A 381 1.49 -2.14 12.72
C ASN A 381 -0.02 -2.26 13.03
N SER A 382 -0.85 -1.42 12.37
CA SER A 382 -2.31 -1.52 12.49
C SER A 382 -2.84 -2.84 11.95
N ALA A 383 -2.30 -3.31 10.81
CA ALA A 383 -2.64 -4.61 10.24
C ALA A 383 -2.20 -5.77 11.14
N VAL A 384 -0.99 -5.71 11.70
CA VAL A 384 -0.49 -6.69 12.68
C VAL A 384 -1.43 -6.78 13.87
N ASP A 385 -1.75 -5.64 14.49
CA ASP A 385 -2.64 -5.61 15.65
C ASP A 385 -4.04 -6.15 15.31
N ALA A 386 -4.57 -5.83 14.13
CA ALA A 386 -5.84 -6.35 13.65
C ALA A 386 -5.82 -7.87 13.49
N PHE A 387 -4.84 -8.43 12.77
CA PHE A 387 -4.80 -9.87 12.53
C PHE A 387 -4.47 -10.68 13.79
N VAL A 388 -3.71 -10.12 14.73
CA VAL A 388 -3.53 -10.67 16.07
C VAL A 388 -4.87 -10.70 16.84
N ALA A 389 -5.68 -9.64 16.77
CA ALA A 389 -7.01 -9.60 17.38
C ALA A 389 -8.02 -10.55 16.69
N LEU A 390 -7.76 -10.95 15.45
CA LEU A 390 -8.49 -11.99 14.73
C LEU A 390 -7.94 -13.41 14.97
N ASP A 391 -7.16 -13.60 16.04
CA ASP A 391 -6.55 -14.88 16.45
C ASP A 391 -5.51 -15.44 15.47
N ASN A 392 -4.94 -14.63 14.57
CA ASN A 392 -3.81 -15.07 13.73
C ASN A 392 -2.50 -14.89 14.52
N LYS A 393 -2.18 -15.90 15.33
CA LYS A 393 -0.94 -15.98 16.11
C LYS A 393 -0.22 -17.29 15.81
N ILE A 394 1.10 -17.28 15.88
CA ILE A 394 1.93 -18.48 15.81
C ILE A 394 2.32 -18.92 17.20
N LYS A 395 2.31 -20.25 17.43
CA LYS A 395 2.87 -20.85 18.64
C LYS A 395 4.25 -21.38 18.35
N LEU A 396 5.24 -20.98 19.14
CA LEU A 396 6.64 -21.38 18.95
C LEU A 396 7.12 -22.20 20.14
N GLU A 397 7.35 -23.49 19.91
CA GLU A 397 8.00 -24.36 20.91
C GLU A 397 9.52 -24.15 20.86
N LEU A 398 10.00 -23.10 21.55
CA LEU A 398 11.43 -22.79 21.62
C LEU A 398 12.10 -23.47 22.82
N LYS A 399 13.16 -24.23 22.55
CA LYS A 399 14.02 -24.82 23.59
C LYS A 399 15.22 -23.94 23.95
N ASP A 400 15.61 -23.03 23.06
CA ASP A 400 16.75 -22.13 23.23
C ASP A 400 16.32 -20.81 23.91
N GLU A 401 16.99 -20.47 25.01
CA GLU A 401 16.70 -19.28 25.83
C GLU A 401 17.09 -17.94 25.17
N ASN A 402 18.12 -17.93 24.32
CA ASN A 402 18.50 -16.73 23.58
C ASN A 402 17.46 -16.41 22.52
N LEU A 403 16.93 -17.44 21.87
CA LEU A 403 15.81 -17.36 20.94
C LEU A 403 14.52 -16.89 21.62
N LYS A 404 14.20 -17.41 22.81
CA LYS A 404 13.05 -16.91 23.60
C LYS A 404 13.18 -15.42 23.91
N LYS A 405 14.36 -14.96 24.34
CA LYS A 405 14.62 -13.53 24.57
C LYS A 405 14.56 -12.70 23.29
N ALA A 406 15.03 -13.24 22.16
CA ALA A 406 15.02 -12.53 20.88
C ALA A 406 13.58 -12.26 20.36
N ILE A 407 12.60 -13.07 20.78
CA ILE A 407 11.20 -12.98 20.34
C ILE A 407 10.28 -12.34 21.37
N GLU A 408 10.81 -11.99 22.54
CA GLU A 408 10.06 -11.33 23.59
C GLU A 408 9.49 -9.99 23.09
N GLY A 409 8.18 -9.78 23.30
CA GLY A 409 7.46 -8.60 22.83
C GLY A 409 6.85 -8.68 21.42
N LEU A 410 7.06 -9.78 20.68
CA LEU A 410 6.34 -10.01 19.42
C LEU A 410 4.87 -10.38 19.70
N LYS A 411 3.95 -9.45 19.41
CA LYS A 411 2.50 -9.61 19.71
C LYS A 411 1.84 -10.82 19.06
N TYR A 412 2.44 -11.33 17.99
CA TYR A 412 1.93 -12.42 17.16
C TYR A 412 2.58 -13.78 17.44
N ALA A 413 3.54 -13.86 18.36
CA ALA A 413 4.21 -15.10 18.76
C ALA A 413 3.89 -15.42 20.23
N GLU A 414 3.47 -16.67 20.48
CA GLU A 414 3.17 -17.23 21.81
C GLU A 414 4.00 -18.47 22.14
#